data_AF-A0A1U9KPD2-F1
#
_entry.id   AF-A0A1U9KPD2-F1
#
_cell.length_a   1.000
_cell.length_b   1.000
_cell.length_c   1.000
_cell.angle_alpha   90.00
_cell.angle_beta   90.00
_cell.angle_gamma   90.00
#
_symmetry.space_group_name_H-M   'P 1'
#
loop_
_entity.id
_entity.type
_entity.pdbx_description
1 polymer ?
#
loop_
_entity_poly.entity_id
_entity_poly.type
_entity_poly.pdbx_seq_one_letter_code
_entity_poly.pdbx_strand_id
1 'polypeptide(L)'
;MPQFHAVTVVSLFAATLSMVSYVPQAWDIIRSRNTDGISVKTYIVTVAGFVAWLTYGALIRQWAIIGQNIICLGLSSFILAMKLLPQQKKEAVAETLTPPFVDDTGPSDRKAPSS
;
A
#
# COMPACT_ATOMS: atom_id res chain seq x y z
N MET A 1 -6.04 -36.84 -8.00
CA MET A 1 -5.28 -35.87 -7.17
C MET A 1 -6.11 -34.60 -6.95
N PRO A 2 -7.03 -34.57 -5.98
CA PRO A 2 -7.95 -33.42 -5.77
C PRO A 2 -7.37 -32.23 -4.98
N GLN A 3 -6.23 -32.43 -4.29
CA GLN A 3 -5.63 -31.43 -3.39
C GLN A 3 -5.19 -30.14 -4.09
N PHE A 4 -4.75 -30.22 -5.35
CA PHE A 4 -4.20 -29.09 -6.12
C PHE A 4 -5.24 -28.01 -6.43
N HIS A 5 -6.49 -28.39 -6.66
CA HIS A 5 -7.56 -27.45 -7.02
C HIS A 5 -7.97 -26.58 -5.84
N ALA A 6 -8.10 -27.17 -4.64
CA ALA A 6 -8.46 -26.45 -3.43
C ALA A 6 -7.40 -25.41 -3.04
N VAL A 7 -6.12 -25.79 -3.06
CA VAL A 7 -5.01 -24.88 -2.74
C VAL A 7 -4.96 -23.71 -3.72
N THR A 8 -5.17 -23.97 -5.01
CA THR A 8 -5.14 -22.91 -6.04
C THR A 8 -6.28 -21.92 -5.85
N VAL A 9 -7.51 -22.39 -5.60
CA VAL A 9 -8.68 -21.53 -5.39
C VAL A 9 -8.52 -20.68 -4.12
N VAL A 10 -8.10 -21.29 -3.00
CA VAL A 10 -7.88 -20.57 -1.75
C VAL A 10 -6.76 -19.54 -1.88
N SER A 11 -5.67 -19.87 -2.59
CA SER A 11 -4.57 -18.94 -2.85
C SER A 11 -5.00 -17.77 -3.71
N LEU A 12 -5.81 -18.02 -4.76
CA LEU A 12 -6.33 -16.97 -5.62
C LEU A 12 -7.25 -16.03 -4.84
N PHE A 13 -8.14 -16.60 -4.01
CA PHE A 13 -9.10 -15.84 -3.20
C PHE A 13 -8.42 -15.02 -2.10
N ALA A 14 -7.44 -15.60 -1.41
CA ALA A 14 -6.64 -14.89 -0.42
C ALA A 14 -5.84 -13.74 -1.04
N ALA A 15 -5.29 -13.94 -2.26
CA ALA A 15 -4.57 -12.91 -2.99
C ALA A 15 -5.49 -11.75 -3.42
N THR A 16 -6.67 -12.03 -3.97
CA THR A 16 -7.64 -10.97 -4.35
C THR A 16 -8.16 -10.22 -3.14
N LEU A 17 -8.55 -10.91 -2.06
CA LEU A 17 -8.96 -10.26 -0.81
C LEU A 17 -7.87 -9.34 -0.24
N SER A 18 -6.62 -9.79 -0.25
CA SER A 18 -5.49 -8.99 0.22
C SER A 18 -5.26 -7.75 -0.65
N MET A 19 -5.31 -7.90 -1.98
CA MET A 19 -5.21 -6.76 -2.89
C MET A 19 -6.36 -5.76 -2.70
N VAL A 20 -7.60 -6.24 -2.55
CA VAL A 20 -8.78 -5.39 -2.32
C VAL A 20 -8.71 -4.67 -0.97
N SER A 21 -8.01 -5.19 0.04
CA SER A 21 -7.87 -4.52 1.33
C SER A 21 -6.72 -3.49 1.36
N TYR A 22 -5.58 -3.80 0.75
CA TYR A 22 -4.41 -2.92 0.78
C TYR A 22 -4.45 -1.81 -0.27
N VAL A 23 -5.08 -2.02 -1.42
CA VAL A 23 -5.15 -1.02 -2.50
C VAL A 23 -5.97 0.22 -2.11
N PRO A 24 -7.19 0.12 -1.54
CA PRO A 24 -7.95 1.29 -1.10
C PRO A 24 -7.22 2.04 0.01
N GLN A 25 -6.56 1.31 0.91
CA GLN A 25 -5.80 1.90 2.01
C GLN A 25 -4.56 2.66 1.50
N ALA A 26 -3.86 2.13 0.48
CA ALA A 26 -2.78 2.85 -0.19
C ALA A 26 -3.29 4.08 -0.98
N TRP A 27 -4.42 3.95 -1.66
CA TRP A 27 -5.04 5.04 -2.43
C TRP A 27 -5.47 6.21 -1.52
N ASP A 28 -6.12 5.92 -0.39
CA ASP A 28 -6.52 6.96 0.56
C ASP A 28 -5.32 7.69 1.18
N ILE A 29 -4.20 7.01 1.40
CA ILE A 29 -2.96 7.63 1.87
C ILE A 29 -2.41 8.61 0.83
N ILE A 30 -2.39 8.21 -0.45
CA ILE A 30 -1.94 9.05 -1.55
C ILE A 30 -2.86 10.27 -1.69
N ARG A 31 -4.19 10.06 -1.65
CA ARG A 31 -5.19 11.12 -1.86
C ARG A 31 -5.27 12.09 -0.68
N SER A 32 -5.35 11.59 0.55
CA SER A 32 -5.52 12.44 1.73
C SER A 32 -4.23 13.16 2.12
N ARG A 33 -3.07 12.63 1.71
CA ARG A 33 -1.73 13.04 2.20
C ARG A 33 -1.61 13.08 3.72
N ASN A 34 -2.62 12.59 4.45
CA ASN A 34 -2.71 12.63 5.90
C ASN A 34 -2.36 11.25 6.43
N THR A 35 -1.10 11.12 6.80
CA THR A 35 -0.58 9.88 7.36
C THR A 35 -0.65 9.84 8.88
N ASP A 36 -1.23 10.84 9.56
CA ASP A 36 -1.11 11.02 11.01
C ASP A 36 -1.78 9.90 11.81
N GLY A 37 -2.84 9.30 11.29
CA GLY A 37 -3.47 8.11 11.87
C GLY A 37 -2.66 6.81 11.71
N ILE A 38 -1.55 6.82 10.97
CA ILE A 38 -0.78 5.61 10.65
C ILE A 38 0.40 5.47 11.61
N SER A 39 0.36 4.40 12.40
CA SER A 39 1.47 3.99 13.27
C SER A 39 2.64 3.44 12.46
N VAL A 40 3.74 4.21 12.42
CA VAL A 40 5.02 3.78 11.83
C VAL A 40 5.48 2.44 12.42
N LYS A 41 5.34 2.27 13.74
CA LYS A 41 5.79 1.06 14.44
C LYS A 41 5.05 -0.18 13.94
N THR A 42 3.75 -0.06 13.72
CA THR A 42 2.92 -1.15 13.20
C THR A 42 3.41 -1.58 11.82
N TYR A 43 3.65 -0.62 10.92
CA TYR A 43 4.13 -0.92 9.58
C TYR A 43 5.56 -1.49 9.54
N ILE A 44 6.46 -1.06 10.43
CA ILE A 44 7.79 -1.67 10.57
C ILE A 44 7.65 -3.16 10.94
N VAL A 45 6.80 -3.47 11.93
CA VAL A 45 6.55 -4.86 12.35
C VAL A 45 5.91 -5.67 11.22
N THR A 46 4.97 -5.07 10.48
CA THR A 46 4.32 -5.70 9.33
C THR A 46 5.33 -6.04 8.22
N VAL A 47 6.20 -5.10 7.84
CA VAL A 47 7.27 -5.33 6.84
C VAL A 47 8.20 -6.44 7.30
N ALA A 48 8.67 -6.41 8.55
CA ALA A 48 9.50 -7.47 9.12
C ALA A 48 8.80 -8.83 9.10
N GLY A 49 7.50 -8.86 9.42
CA GLY A 49 6.67 -10.05 9.35
C GLY A 49 6.59 -10.64 7.95
N PHE A 50 6.37 -9.82 6.91
CA PHE A 50 6.34 -10.30 5.53
C PHE A 50 7.71 -10.78 5.03
N VAL A 51 8.81 -10.16 5.45
CA VAL A 51 10.17 -10.67 5.18
C VAL A 51 10.37 -12.05 5.83
N ALA A 52 9.93 -12.23 7.08
CA ALA A 52 10.00 -13.51 7.77
C ALA A 52 9.15 -14.58 7.08
N TRP A 53 7.91 -14.26 6.68
CA TRP A 53 7.04 -15.17 5.93
C TRP A 53 7.56 -15.51 4.55
N LEU A 54 8.16 -14.55 3.86
CA LEU A 54 8.80 -14.78 2.56
C LEU A 54 10.00 -15.73 2.71
N THR A 55 10.81 -15.52 3.74
CA THR A 55 11.92 -16.42 4.08
C THR A 55 11.41 -17.83 4.39
N TYR A 56 10.36 -17.94 5.22
CA TYR A 56 9.72 -19.22 5.53
C TYR A 56 9.19 -19.92 4.27
N GLY A 57 8.45 -19.20 3.41
CA GLY A 57 7.92 -19.72 2.15
C GLY A 57 9.01 -20.22 1.20
N ALA A 58 10.15 -19.51 1.15
CA ALA A 58 11.32 -19.92 0.37
C ALA A 58 11.96 -21.20 0.91
N LEU A 59 12.11 -21.31 2.24
CA LEU A 59 12.66 -22.51 2.90
C LEU A 59 11.83 -23.77 2.59
N ILE A 60 10.49 -23.65 2.54
CA ILE A 60 9.59 -24.76 2.20
C ILE A 60 9.25 -24.85 0.71
N ARG A 61 9.86 -24.01 -0.14
CA ARG A 61 9.66 -23.93 -1.60
C ARG A 61 8.18 -23.80 -2.03
N GLN A 62 7.36 -23.11 -1.24
CA GLN A 62 5.94 -22.92 -1.52
C GLN A 62 5.65 -21.61 -2.24
N TRP A 63 5.44 -21.68 -3.56
CA TRP A 63 5.23 -20.52 -4.44
C TRP A 63 4.02 -19.66 -4.06
N ALA A 64 2.94 -20.26 -3.54
CA ALA A 64 1.75 -19.52 -3.11
C ALA A 64 2.07 -18.55 -1.96
N ILE A 65 2.84 -19.00 -0.96
CA ILE A 65 3.27 -18.18 0.18
C ILE A 65 4.25 -17.10 -0.30
N ILE A 66 5.19 -17.47 -1.16
CA ILE A 66 6.18 -16.53 -1.72
C ILE A 66 5.48 -15.40 -2.47
N GLY A 67 4.61 -15.74 -3.43
CA GLY A 67 3.92 -14.77 -4.27
C GLY A 67 3.05 -13.80 -3.47
N GLN A 68 2.26 -14.32 -2.52
CA GLN A 68 1.40 -13.48 -1.68
C GLN A 68 2.21 -12.53 -0.80
N ASN A 69 3.28 -13.02 -0.15
CA ASN A 69 4.09 -12.20 0.75
C ASN A 69 4.92 -11.15 0.01
N ILE A 70 5.35 -11.41 -1.23
CA ILE A 70 6.00 -10.38 -2.08
C ILE A 70 5.05 -9.20 -2.33
N ILE A 71 3.81 -9.47 -2.70
CA ILE A 71 2.81 -8.42 -2.97
C ILE A 71 2.55 -7.60 -1.69
N CYS A 72 2.28 -8.29 -0.57
CA CYS A 72 2.04 -7.63 0.70
C CYS A 72 3.25 -6.83 1.22
N LEU A 73 4.47 -7.36 1.04
CA LEU A 73 5.71 -6.66 1.37
C LEU A 73 5.86 -5.38 0.56
N GLY A 74 5.58 -5.42 -0.75
CA GLY A 74 5.64 -4.24 -1.63
C GLY A 74 4.67 -3.15 -1.18
N LEU A 75 3.39 -3.50 -0.93
CA LEU A 75 2.35 -2.56 -0.50
C LEU A 75 2.66 -1.96 0.87
N SER A 76 3.02 -2.78 1.85
CA SER A 76 3.35 -2.31 3.21
C SER A 76 4.62 -1.45 3.24
N SER A 77 5.63 -1.78 2.44
CA SER A 77 6.85 -0.98 2.30
C SER A 77 6.56 0.36 1.64
N PHE A 78 5.69 0.40 0.62
CA PHE A 78 5.26 1.65 -0.01
C PHE A 78 4.53 2.56 1.00
N ILE A 79 3.62 2.01 1.80
CA ILE A 79 2.91 2.78 2.83
C ILE A 79 3.88 3.30 3.89
N LEU A 80 4.80 2.46 4.36
CA LEU A 80 5.83 2.86 5.32
C LEU A 80 6.72 3.97 4.75
N ALA A 81 7.14 3.84 3.47
CA ALA A 81 7.91 4.86 2.77
C ALA A 81 7.12 6.16 2.69
N MET A 82 5.85 6.14 2.26
CA MET A 82 4.99 7.33 2.22
C MET A 82 4.86 8.00 3.59
N LYS A 83 4.75 7.24 4.68
CA LYS A 83 4.73 7.80 6.04
C LYS A 83 6.05 8.46 6.44
N LEU A 84 7.18 7.88 6.05
CA LEU A 84 8.52 8.36 6.39
C LEU A 84 9.05 9.45 5.43
N LEU A 85 8.45 9.60 4.25
CA LEU A 85 8.85 10.58 3.25
C LEU A 85 8.60 12.02 3.78
N PRO A 86 9.56 12.95 3.56
CA PRO A 86 9.34 14.38 3.79
C PRO A 86 8.17 14.91 2.96
N GLN A 87 7.44 15.91 3.47
CA GLN A 87 6.24 16.46 2.82
C GLN A 87 6.50 16.93 1.38
N GLN A 88 7.67 17.53 1.13
CA GLN A 88 8.14 17.97 -0.19
C GLN A 88 8.20 16.83 -1.23
N LYS A 89 8.60 15.62 -0.80
CA LYS A 89 8.68 14.46 -1.70
C LYS A 89 7.31 13.81 -1.91
N LYS A 90 6.39 13.92 -0.94
CA LYS A 90 4.99 13.48 -1.11
C LYS A 90 4.26 14.32 -2.16
N GLU A 91 4.54 15.62 -2.20
CA GLU A 91 3.97 16.54 -3.21
C GLU A 91 4.42 16.16 -4.62
N ALA A 92 5.71 15.90 -4.84
CA ALA A 92 6.25 15.47 -6.12
C ALA A 92 5.67 14.13 -6.62
N VAL A 93 5.50 13.15 -5.72
CA VAL A 93 4.87 11.86 -6.05
C VAL A 93 3.40 12.06 -6.44
N ALA A 94 2.67 12.91 -5.73
CA ALA A 94 1.28 13.20 -6.03
C ALA A 94 1.11 13.97 -7.35
N GLU A 95 1.99 14.93 -7.64
CA GLU A 95 2.03 15.65 -8.91
C GLU A 95 2.31 14.71 -10.10
N THR A 96 3.23 13.75 -9.93
CA THR A 96 3.55 12.77 -10.98
C THR A 96 2.42 11.76 -11.23
N LEU A 97 1.66 11.40 -10.19
CA LEU A 97 0.59 10.39 -10.27
C LEU A 97 -0.79 10.99 -10.60
N THR A 98 -0.93 12.31 -10.55
CA THR A 98 -2.17 13.00 -10.95
C THR A 98 -2.20 13.08 -12.47
N PRO A 99 -3.21 12.51 -13.15
CA PRO A 99 -3.29 12.59 -14.59
C PRO A 99 -3.64 14.01 -15.04
N PRO A 100 -3.16 14.47 -16.22
CA PRO A 100 -3.22 15.87 -16.67
C PRO A 100 -4.63 16.46 -16.87
N PHE A 101 -5.69 15.68 -16.66
CA PHE A 101 -7.08 16.11 -16.82
C PHE A 101 -7.85 16.25 -15.49
N VAL A 102 -7.22 15.95 -14.35
CA VAL A 102 -7.77 16.29 -13.03
C VAL A 102 -7.27 17.68 -12.67
N ASP A 103 -7.69 18.66 -13.47
CA ASP A 103 -7.63 20.07 -13.14
C ASP A 103 -9.03 20.42 -12.61
N ASP A 104 -9.29 20.09 -11.34
CA ASP A 104 -10.41 20.67 -10.63
C ASP A 104 -10.05 22.14 -10.41
N THR A 105 -10.41 22.98 -11.37
CA THR A 105 -10.62 24.41 -11.16
C THR A 105 -11.72 24.57 -10.11
N GLY A 106 -11.34 24.49 -8.84
CA GLY A 106 -12.16 24.82 -7.67
C GLY A 106 -11.53 26.03 -6.97
N PRO A 107 -12.23 27.17 -6.85
CA PRO A 107 -11.63 28.41 -6.41
C PRO A 107 -11.25 28.31 -4.93
N SER A 108 -9.95 28.26 -4.63
CA SER A 108 -9.47 28.62 -3.30
C SER A 108 -9.49 30.14 -3.21
N ASP A 109 -10.69 30.62 -2.91
CA ASP A 109 -11.02 31.92 -2.38
C ASP A 109 -10.16 32.13 -1.11
N ARG A 110 -8.91 32.54 -1.32
CA ARG A 110 -7.99 32.91 -0.27
C ARG A 110 -8.48 34.25 0.24
N LYS A 111 -9.37 34.21 1.24
CA LYS A 111 -9.69 35.35 2.11
C LYS A 111 -8.39 36.03 2.52
N ALA A 112 -8.14 37.21 1.95
CA ALA A 112 -7.25 38.18 2.55
C ALA A 112 -7.99 38.79 3.76
N PRO A 113 -7.33 38.98 4.92
CA PRO A 113 -7.96 39.57 6.08
C PRO A 113 -8.41 41.01 5.79
N SER A 114 -9.62 41.34 6.24
CA SER A 114 -10.02 42.72 6.50
C SER A 114 -9.10 43.35 7.55
N SER A 115 -8.82 44.65 7.36
CA SER A 115 -8.09 45.63 8.19
C SER A 115 -6.59 45.74 7.96
#